data_AF-D9WM05-F1
#
_entry.id   AF-D9WM05-F1
#
_cell.length_a   1.000
_cell.length_b   1.000
_cell.length_c   1.000
_cell.angle_alpha   90.00
_cell.angle_beta   90.00
_cell.angle_gamma   90.00
#
_symmetry.space_group_name_H-M   'P 1'
#
loop_
_entity.id
_entity.type
_entity.pdbx_description
1 polymer ?
#
loop_
_entity_poly.entity_id
_entity_poly.type
_entity_poly.pdbx_seq_one_letter_code
_entity_poly.pdbx_strand_id
1 'polypeptide(L)'
;MKRPTQGGTRSGDGAGSAVRAAVQPHHIVAFGLPLSSAAFCERLLGGRSYALCDEPPLLGHLTTTALCLVLAAAVTAVVGAWLTQEKAPCHRAVPWAFVAVIAALIVTADGIDAHGEREAAAIAAQEASDSGGGCGEAMQIYVATPGWFFW
;
A
#
# COMPACT_ATOMS: atom_id res chain seq x y z
N MET A 1 57.09 2.79 -33.86
CA MET A 1 56.03 2.99 -34.88
C MET A 1 54.84 2.09 -34.55
N LYS A 2 53.61 2.61 -34.63
CA LYS A 2 52.35 1.99 -34.17
C LYS A 2 51.57 1.32 -35.32
N ARG A 3 50.92 0.18 -34.98
CA ARG A 3 49.67 -0.44 -35.52
C ARG A 3 49.69 -1.09 -36.92
N PRO A 4 48.80 -2.09 -37.23
CA PRO A 4 47.45 -2.31 -36.68
C PRO A 4 47.02 -3.75 -36.29
N THR A 5 45.77 -3.79 -35.80
CA THR A 5 44.91 -4.85 -35.25
C THR A 5 44.28 -5.81 -36.27
N GLN A 6 44.02 -7.06 -35.87
CA GLN A 6 43.06 -8.02 -36.46
C GLN A 6 42.65 -8.95 -35.28
N GLY A 7 41.41 -9.14 -34.85
CA GLY A 7 40.17 -9.33 -35.60
C GLY A 7 39.75 -10.80 -35.40
N GLY A 8 38.95 -11.12 -34.38
CA GLY A 8 38.57 -12.49 -34.06
C GLY A 8 37.44 -12.60 -33.03
N THR A 9 36.23 -12.22 -33.45
CA THR A 9 34.95 -12.45 -32.76
C THR A 9 34.46 -13.88 -32.98
N ARG A 10 34.05 -14.56 -31.91
CA ARG A 10 33.09 -15.69 -31.91
C ARG A 10 32.47 -15.74 -30.51
N SER A 11 31.31 -15.09 -30.33
CA SER A 11 29.96 -15.68 -30.52
C SER A 11 29.76 -16.89 -29.61
N GLY A 12 29.12 -16.61 -28.48
CA GLY A 12 28.56 -17.56 -27.54
C GLY A 12 27.20 -17.05 -27.11
N ASP A 13 26.29 -16.92 -28.07
CA ASP A 13 24.86 -16.71 -27.82
C ASP A 13 24.27 -18.00 -27.23
N GLY A 14 24.36 -18.12 -25.90
CA GLY A 14 23.59 -19.07 -25.11
C GLY A 14 22.28 -18.39 -24.69
N ALA A 15 21.23 -18.67 -25.44
CA ALA A 15 19.89 -18.14 -25.29
C ALA A 15 19.36 -18.27 -23.85
N GLY A 16 19.21 -17.12 -23.21
CA GLY A 16 18.58 -16.93 -21.92
C GLY A 16 18.36 -15.43 -21.71
N SER A 17 17.84 -14.75 -22.75
CA SER A 17 17.47 -13.34 -22.69
C SER A 17 16.26 -13.17 -21.75
N ALA A 18 16.52 -13.31 -20.45
CA ALA A 18 15.72 -12.68 -19.45
C ALA A 18 15.99 -11.17 -19.61
N VAL A 19 15.23 -10.52 -20.50
CA VAL A 19 15.05 -9.08 -20.47
C VAL A 19 14.37 -8.78 -19.13
N ARG A 20 15.14 -8.75 -18.05
CA ARG A 20 14.67 -8.22 -16.77
C ARG A 20 14.52 -6.73 -17.00
N ALA A 21 13.29 -6.32 -17.29
CA ALA A 21 12.90 -4.93 -17.46
C ALA A 21 13.45 -4.14 -16.25
N ALA A 22 14.41 -3.26 -16.51
CA ALA A 22 14.98 -2.43 -15.47
C ALA A 22 13.91 -1.42 -15.04
N VAL A 23 13.51 -1.47 -13.78
CA VAL A 23 12.56 -0.51 -13.22
C VAL A 23 13.26 0.84 -13.15
N GLN A 24 12.78 1.80 -13.94
CA GLN A 24 13.30 3.16 -13.94
C GLN A 24 12.70 3.97 -12.79
N PRO A 25 13.37 5.04 -12.33
CA PRO A 25 12.87 5.88 -11.23
C PRO A 25 11.45 6.40 -11.44
N HIS A 26 11.09 6.71 -12.70
CA HIS A 26 9.75 7.18 -13.05
C HIS A 26 8.66 6.13 -12.79
N HIS A 27 8.97 4.83 -12.80
CA HIS A 27 8.03 3.79 -12.42
C HIS A 27 7.67 3.86 -10.92
N ILE A 28 8.60 4.24 -10.04
CA ILE A 28 8.33 4.34 -8.60
C ILE A 28 7.26 5.39 -8.32
N VAL A 29 7.36 6.55 -8.99
CA VAL A 29 6.33 7.60 -8.91
C VAL A 29 5.05 7.17 -9.61
N ALA A 30 5.16 6.65 -10.85
CA ALA A 30 4.02 6.28 -11.68
C ALA A 30 3.19 5.14 -11.10
N PHE A 31 3.76 4.26 -10.27
CA PHE A 31 3.01 3.25 -9.54
C PHE A 31 2.68 3.71 -8.12
N GLY A 32 3.65 4.24 -7.38
CA GLY A 32 3.50 4.55 -5.96
C GLY A 32 2.49 5.67 -5.68
N LEU A 33 2.48 6.75 -6.45
CA LEU A 33 1.51 7.83 -6.26
C LEU A 33 0.08 7.40 -6.63
N PRO A 34 -0.19 6.82 -7.81
CA PRO A 34 -1.54 6.37 -8.13
C PRO A 34 -2.07 5.32 -7.15
N LEU A 35 -1.22 4.37 -6.72
CA LEU A 35 -1.61 3.38 -5.71
C LEU A 35 -1.97 4.05 -4.38
N SER A 36 -1.15 4.98 -3.90
CA SER A 36 -1.42 5.68 -2.64
C SER A 36 -2.66 6.57 -2.74
N SER A 37 -2.83 7.27 -3.87
CA SER A 37 -4.01 8.11 -4.12
C SER A 37 -5.29 7.28 -4.20
N ALA A 38 -5.25 6.14 -4.88
CA ALA A 38 -6.41 5.27 -4.97
C ALA A 38 -6.75 4.64 -3.61
N ALA A 39 -5.76 4.19 -2.84
CA ALA A 39 -5.94 3.71 -1.46
C ALA A 39 -6.49 4.80 -0.52
N PHE A 40 -6.12 6.06 -0.73
CA PHE A 40 -6.69 7.20 0.01
C PHE A 40 -8.13 7.50 -0.41
N CYS A 41 -8.42 7.51 -1.72
CA CYS A 41 -9.76 7.73 -2.24
C CYS A 41 -10.77 6.70 -1.70
N GLU A 42 -10.38 5.44 -1.54
CA GLU A 42 -11.26 4.42 -0.96
C GLU A 42 -11.60 4.69 0.51
N ARG A 43 -10.62 5.13 1.29
CA ARG A 43 -10.82 5.55 2.68
C ARG A 43 -11.74 6.77 2.80
N LEU A 44 -11.83 7.59 1.75
CA LEU A 44 -12.79 8.70 1.68
C LEU A 44 -14.18 8.28 1.23
N LEU A 45 -14.28 7.32 0.30
CA LEU A 45 -15.57 6.82 -0.18
C LEU A 45 -16.28 5.98 0.88
N GLY A 46 -15.51 5.30 1.73
CA GLY A 46 -16.03 4.39 2.74
C GLY A 46 -16.68 3.16 2.10
N GLY A 47 -17.19 2.28 2.95
CA GLY A 47 -17.73 0.98 2.57
C GLY A 47 -18.92 0.61 3.43
N ARG A 48 -18.86 -0.55 4.08
CA ARG A 48 -19.96 -1.04 4.92
C ARG A 48 -20.08 -0.20 6.19
N SER A 49 -21.30 0.19 6.52
CA SER A 49 -21.59 0.93 7.74
C SER A 49 -22.05 -0.01 8.85
N TYR A 50 -21.45 0.14 10.01
CA TYR A 50 -21.79 -0.56 11.25
C TYR A 50 -22.28 0.48 12.25
N ALA A 51 -23.45 0.23 12.80
CA ALA A 51 -24.04 1.12 13.79
C ALA A 51 -23.74 0.56 15.18
N LEU A 52 -23.06 1.37 15.99
CA LEU A 52 -22.49 1.01 17.29
C LEU A 52 -23.12 1.89 18.36
N CYS A 53 -23.39 1.34 19.54
CA CYS A 53 -23.94 2.12 20.65
C CYS A 53 -22.88 3.02 21.31
N ASP A 54 -21.64 2.54 21.42
CA ASP A 54 -20.48 3.30 21.90
C ASP A 54 -19.37 3.29 20.84
N GLU A 55 -18.68 4.42 20.66
CA GLU A 55 -17.54 4.49 19.73
C GLU A 55 -16.32 3.83 20.40
N PRO A 56 -15.85 2.67 19.92
CA PRO A 56 -14.73 2.01 20.54
C PRO A 56 -13.46 2.79 20.17
N PRO A 57 -12.68 3.30 21.15
CA PRO A 57 -11.53 4.17 20.87
C PRO A 57 -10.48 3.48 19.99
N LEU A 58 -10.50 2.15 19.96
CA LEU A 58 -9.65 1.33 19.11
C LEU A 58 -9.92 1.54 17.62
N LEU A 59 -11.18 1.65 17.18
CA LEU A 59 -11.55 1.81 15.76
C LEU A 59 -11.02 3.12 15.18
N GLY A 60 -11.10 4.21 15.94
CA GLY A 60 -10.50 5.50 15.55
C GLY A 60 -8.97 5.46 15.47
N HIS A 61 -8.32 4.67 16.32
CA HIS A 61 -6.86 4.48 16.25
C HIS A 61 -6.46 3.65 15.04
N LEU A 62 -7.22 2.61 14.70
CA LEU A 62 -6.95 1.75 13.55
C LEU A 62 -7.07 2.53 12.24
N THR A 63 -8.15 3.30 12.05
CA THR A 63 -8.33 4.14 10.85
C THR A 63 -7.25 5.20 10.71
N THR A 64 -6.87 5.87 11.81
CA THR A 64 -5.77 6.85 11.83
C THR A 64 -4.45 6.18 11.44
N THR A 65 -4.18 4.98 11.98
CA THR A 65 -2.96 4.22 11.67
C THR A 65 -2.91 3.82 10.20
N ALA A 66 -4.02 3.34 9.63
CA ALA A 66 -4.12 3.01 8.21
C ALA A 66 -3.85 4.24 7.32
N LEU A 67 -4.43 5.40 7.66
CA LEU A 67 -4.16 6.66 6.95
C LEU A 67 -2.67 7.08 7.03
N CYS A 68 -2.05 6.95 8.21
CA CYS A 68 -0.63 7.24 8.38
C CYS A 68 0.24 6.32 7.50
N LEU A 69 -0.11 5.04 7.36
CA LEU A 69 0.61 4.10 6.49
C LEU A 69 0.49 4.47 5.01
N VAL A 70 -0.72 4.86 4.56
CA VAL A 70 -0.93 5.33 3.18
C VAL A 70 -0.14 6.62 2.90
N LEU A 71 -0.13 7.56 3.84
CA LEU A 71 0.67 8.78 3.74
C LEU A 71 2.18 8.46 3.69
N ALA A 72 2.64 7.55 4.54
CA ALA A 72 4.03 7.09 4.54
C ALA A 72 4.40 6.42 3.21
N ALA A 73 3.48 5.67 2.59
CA ALA A 73 3.68 5.07 1.27
C ALA A 73 3.84 6.15 0.18
N ALA A 74 2.99 7.19 0.19
CA ALA A 74 3.09 8.32 -0.73
C ALA A 74 4.42 9.08 -0.58
N VAL A 75 4.83 9.38 0.65
CA VAL A 75 6.11 10.03 0.95
C VAL A 75 7.27 9.15 0.48
N THR A 76 7.20 7.84 0.72
CA THR A 76 8.22 6.87 0.29
C THR A 76 8.32 6.80 -1.23
N ALA A 77 7.22 6.93 -1.97
CA ALA A 77 7.24 6.99 -3.43
C ALA A 77 8.02 8.22 -3.95
N VAL A 78 7.79 9.39 -3.35
CA VAL A 78 8.49 10.63 -3.73
C VAL A 78 9.97 10.55 -3.35
N VAL A 79 10.27 10.18 -2.11
CA VAL A 79 11.66 10.08 -1.61
C VAL A 79 12.43 8.98 -2.35
N GLY A 80 11.81 7.84 -2.61
CA GLY A 80 12.41 6.73 -3.35
C GLY A 80 12.74 7.10 -4.78
N ALA A 81 11.86 7.85 -5.46
CA ALA A 81 12.12 8.38 -6.79
C ALA A 81 13.28 9.40 -6.79
N TRP A 82 13.28 10.32 -5.83
CA TRP A 82 14.36 11.30 -5.68
C TRP A 82 15.72 10.63 -5.46
N LEU A 83 15.79 9.71 -4.49
CA LEU A 83 17.03 8.99 -4.16
C LEU A 83 17.52 8.10 -5.30
N THR A 84 16.61 7.48 -6.05
CA THR A 84 16.99 6.65 -7.20
C THR A 84 17.49 7.48 -8.38
N GLN A 85 16.96 8.70 -8.57
CA GLN A 85 17.47 9.66 -9.55
C GLN A 85 18.85 10.22 -9.17
N GLU A 86 19.05 10.62 -7.91
CA GLU A 86 20.30 11.27 -7.48
C GLU A 86 21.46 10.29 -7.25
N LYS A 87 21.20 9.13 -6.63
CA LYS A 87 22.26 8.28 -6.05
C LYS A 87 22.39 6.90 -6.66
N ALA A 88 21.43 6.45 -7.46
CA ALA A 88 21.39 5.06 -7.93
C ALA A 88 21.16 4.83 -9.42
N PRO A 89 21.81 5.57 -10.36
CA PRO A 89 21.81 5.16 -11.77
C PRO A 89 22.47 3.78 -11.98
N CYS A 90 23.37 3.37 -11.06
CA CYS A 90 24.14 2.12 -11.18
C CYS A 90 23.53 0.91 -10.43
N HIS A 91 22.59 1.12 -9.49
CA HIS A 91 22.08 0.05 -8.63
C HIS A 91 20.65 -0.37 -8.99
N ARG A 92 20.54 -1.39 -9.85
CA ARG A 92 19.27 -1.90 -10.41
C ARG A 92 18.28 -2.48 -9.38
N ALA A 93 18.71 -2.81 -8.16
CA ALA A 93 17.85 -3.40 -7.13
C ALA A 93 17.11 -2.36 -6.27
N VAL A 94 17.63 -1.13 -6.19
CA VAL A 94 17.10 -0.09 -5.30
C VAL A 94 15.66 0.31 -5.67
N PRO A 95 15.30 0.52 -6.95
CA PRO A 95 13.91 0.81 -7.33
C PRO A 95 12.92 -0.26 -6.90
N TRP A 96 13.30 -1.53 -7.01
CA TRP A 96 12.46 -2.66 -6.60
C TRP A 96 12.22 -2.68 -5.09
N ALA A 97 13.23 -2.35 -4.28
CA ALA A 97 13.08 -2.26 -2.84
C ALA A 97 12.05 -1.18 -2.45
N PHE A 98 12.08 0.00 -3.08
CA PHE A 98 11.09 1.05 -2.83
C PHE A 98 9.68 0.62 -3.22
N VAL A 99 9.51 0.02 -4.40
CA VAL A 99 8.20 -0.50 -4.82
C VAL A 99 7.68 -1.56 -3.84
N ALA A 100 8.55 -2.47 -3.38
CA ALA A 100 8.18 -3.49 -2.41
C ALA A 100 7.76 -2.89 -1.05
N VAL A 101 8.48 -1.85 -0.57
CA VAL A 101 8.11 -1.15 0.67
C VAL A 101 6.77 -0.43 0.54
N ILE A 102 6.54 0.27 -0.57
CA ILE A 102 5.26 0.95 -0.84
C ILE A 102 4.12 -0.07 -0.85
N ALA A 103 4.28 -1.19 -1.56
CA ALA A 103 3.30 -2.26 -1.60
C ALA A 103 3.04 -2.85 -0.20
N ALA A 104 4.09 -3.12 0.58
CA ALA A 104 3.96 -3.65 1.93
C ALA A 104 3.19 -2.69 2.86
N LEU A 105 3.43 -1.37 2.77
CA LEU A 105 2.72 -0.37 3.56
C LEU A 105 1.22 -0.35 3.23
N ILE A 106 0.87 -0.38 1.93
CA ILE A 106 -0.52 -0.37 1.49
C ILE A 106 -1.24 -1.66 1.91
N VAL A 107 -0.61 -2.83 1.69
CA VAL A 107 -1.17 -4.12 2.13
C VAL A 107 -1.37 -4.16 3.64
N THR A 108 -0.45 -3.57 4.42
CA THR A 108 -0.58 -3.49 5.87
C THR A 108 -1.74 -2.59 6.27
N ALA A 109 -1.92 -1.44 5.60
CA ALA A 109 -3.05 -0.54 5.84
C ALA A 109 -4.39 -1.25 5.58
N ASP A 110 -4.50 -1.99 4.48
CA ASP A 110 -5.70 -2.78 4.17
C ASP A 110 -5.94 -3.90 5.20
N GLY A 111 -4.88 -4.53 5.71
CA GLY A 111 -4.99 -5.52 6.77
C GLY A 111 -5.51 -4.94 8.08
N ILE A 112 -5.10 -3.71 8.43
CA ILE A 112 -5.60 -2.97 9.59
C ILE A 112 -7.08 -2.64 9.40
N ASP A 113 -7.48 -2.15 8.23
CA ASP A 113 -8.89 -1.83 7.93
C ASP A 113 -9.77 -3.09 8.00
N ALA A 114 -9.32 -4.22 7.45
CA ALA A 114 -10.04 -5.50 7.53
C ALA A 114 -10.10 -6.07 8.96
N HIS A 115 -9.12 -5.76 9.81
CA HIS A 115 -9.19 -6.09 11.22
C HIS A 115 -10.21 -5.21 11.95
N GLY A 116 -10.20 -3.89 11.70
CA GLY A 116 -11.19 -2.96 12.22
C GLY A 116 -12.62 -3.34 11.82
N GLU A 117 -12.85 -3.72 10.56
CA GLU A 117 -14.18 -4.18 10.11
C GLU A 117 -14.65 -5.41 10.90
N ARG A 118 -13.78 -6.40 11.12
CA ARG A 118 -14.13 -7.61 11.88
C ARG A 118 -14.47 -7.31 13.33
N GLU A 119 -13.76 -6.37 13.95
CA GLU A 119 -14.09 -5.94 15.30
C GLU A 119 -15.39 -5.16 15.36
N ALA A 120 -15.62 -4.23 14.42
CA ALA A 120 -16.88 -3.50 14.32
C ALA A 120 -18.07 -4.46 14.12
N ALA A 121 -17.93 -5.47 13.26
CA ALA A 121 -18.94 -6.48 13.05
C ALA A 121 -19.20 -7.34 14.30
N ALA A 122 -18.15 -7.69 15.06
CA ALA A 122 -18.28 -8.44 16.29
C ALA A 122 -18.99 -7.64 17.39
N ILE A 123 -18.67 -6.34 17.54
CA ILE A 123 -19.30 -5.44 18.51
C ILE A 123 -20.77 -5.24 18.13
N ALA A 124 -21.08 -4.92 16.87
CA ALA A 124 -22.45 -4.76 16.40
C ALA A 124 -23.30 -6.03 16.62
N ALA A 125 -22.71 -7.21 16.44
CA ALA A 125 -23.40 -8.48 16.69
C ALA A 125 -23.63 -8.75 18.20
N GLN A 126 -22.69 -8.38 19.07
CA GLN A 126 -22.85 -8.49 20.51
C GLN A 126 -23.92 -7.52 21.03
N GLU A 127 -23.86 -6.26 20.61
CA GLU A 127 -24.84 -5.25 20.97
C GLU A 127 -26.24 -5.66 20.52
N ALA A 128 -26.40 -6.20 19.32
CA ALA A 128 -27.70 -6.72 18.84
C ALA A 128 -28.22 -7.91 19.66
N SER A 129 -27.34 -8.70 20.29
CA SER A 129 -27.72 -9.84 21.14
C SER A 129 -28.09 -9.43 22.57
N ASP A 130 -27.39 -8.42 23.12
CA ASP A 130 -27.56 -7.98 24.51
C ASP A 130 -28.64 -6.89 24.65
N SER A 131 -28.90 -6.11 23.61
CA SER A 131 -29.87 -5.02 23.63
C SER A 131 -31.27 -5.48 23.17
N GLY A 132 -32.04 -6.05 24.11
CA GLY A 132 -33.50 -6.17 23.99
C GLY A 132 -34.24 -4.82 23.94
N GLY A 133 -33.53 -3.70 24.09
CA GLY A 133 -34.00 -2.33 23.93
C GLY A 133 -32.82 -1.46 23.48
N GLY A 134 -33.03 -0.63 22.45
CA GLY A 134 -31.97 0.07 21.72
C GLY A 134 -31.04 0.97 22.56
N CYS A 135 -29.98 1.46 21.92
CA CYS A 135 -28.93 2.26 22.56
C CYS A 135 -29.53 3.38 23.42
N GLY A 136 -29.13 3.45 24.69
CA GLY A 136 -29.51 4.55 25.59
C GLY A 136 -28.87 5.89 25.19
N GLU A 137 -27.82 5.84 24.36
CA GLU A 137 -27.09 6.98 23.84
C GLU A 137 -27.13 7.04 22.30
N ALA A 138 -26.63 8.13 21.72
CA ALA A 138 -26.69 8.38 20.29
C ALA A 138 -25.88 7.32 19.50
N MET A 139 -26.56 6.63 18.59
CA MET A 139 -25.97 5.60 17.74
C MET A 139 -24.86 6.21 16.86
N GLN A 140 -23.64 5.68 16.97
CA GLN A 140 -22.49 6.07 16.17
C GLN A 140 -22.36 5.18 14.94
N ILE A 141 -22.01 5.77 13.80
CA ILE A 141 -21.88 5.03 12.54
C ILE A 141 -20.40 4.90 12.21
N TYR A 142 -19.86 3.70 12.38
CA TYR A 142 -18.55 3.34 11.86
C TYR A 142 -18.68 2.93 10.39
N VAL A 143 -17.88 3.53 9.51
CA VAL A 143 -17.84 3.17 8.09
C VAL A 143 -16.52 2.44 7.82
N ALA A 144 -16.61 1.14 7.53
CA ALA A 144 -15.46 0.33 7.18
C ALA A 144 -14.92 0.72 5.81
N THR A 145 -13.60 0.78 5.68
CA THR A 145 -12.93 1.01 4.39
C THR A 145 -12.95 -0.29 3.58
N PRO A 146 -13.38 -0.26 2.30
CA PRO A 146 -13.17 -1.39 1.40
C PRO A 146 -11.66 -1.51 1.10
N GLY A 147 -11.02 -2.61 1.50
CA GLY A 147 -9.65 -2.93 1.13
C GLY A 147 -9.58 -3.67 -0.21
N TRP A 148 -8.46 -3.55 -0.93
CA TRP A 148 -8.23 -4.33 -2.17
C TRP A 148 -7.80 -5.76 -1.89
N PHE A 149 -7.02 -5.95 -0.82
CA PHE A 149 -6.33 -7.21 -0.58
C PHE A 149 -7.04 -8.13 0.41
N PHE A 150 -7.85 -7.57 1.30
CA PHE A 150 -8.54 -8.30 2.36
C PHE A 150 -10.00 -7.84 2.42
N TRP A 151 -10.92 -8.80 2.33
CA TRP A 151 -12.39 -8.65 2.33
C TRP A 151 -13.01 -9.66 3.30
#